data_AF-A0A496QSD4-F1
#
_entry.id   AF-A0A496QSD4-F1
#
_cell.length_a   1.000
_cell.length_b   1.000
_cell.length_c   1.000
_cell.angle_alpha   90.00
_cell.angle_beta   90.00
_cell.angle_gamma   90.00
#
_symmetry.space_group_name_H-M   'P 1'
#
loop_
_entity.id
_entity.type
_entity.pdbx_description
1 polymer ?
#
loop_
_entity_poly.entity_id
_entity_poly.type
_entity_poly.pdbx_seq_one_letter_code
_entity_poly.pdbx_strand_id
1 'polypeptide(L)'
;MKQIISIVILIMVGLLLSAVFIFEMVPDEGQALRQKEYVYRHGVSDIGAINLVASIYLGYRLFDTLGETVVLLLAVSGIVLFTTGGKS
;
A
#
# COMPACT_ATOMS: atom_id res chain seq x y z
N MET A 1 32.21 13.09 -10.59
CA MET A 1 31.51 12.53 -11.77
C MET A 1 30.37 11.58 -11.39
N LYS A 2 30.61 10.48 -10.66
CA LYS A 2 29.54 9.53 -10.26
C LYS A 2 28.36 10.19 -9.52
N GLN A 3 28.65 11.07 -8.56
CA GLN A 3 27.63 11.80 -7.78
C GLN A 3 26.77 12.73 -8.65
N ILE A 4 27.38 13.41 -9.62
CA ILE A 4 26.67 14.29 -10.56
C ILE A 4 25.72 13.46 -11.44
N ILE A 5 26.19 12.30 -11.92
CA ILE A 5 25.35 11.37 -12.70
C ILE A 5 24.16 10.86 -11.87
N SER A 6 24.39 10.46 -10.61
CA SER A 6 23.32 10.03 -9.71
C SER A 6 22.28 11.14 -9.45
N ILE A 7 22.72 12.39 -9.27
CA ILE A 7 21.82 13.53 -9.08
C ILE A 7 20.99 13.79 -10.35
N VAL A 8 21.62 13.75 -11.53
CA VAL A 8 20.93 13.92 -12.81
C VAL A 8 19.87 12.83 -13.01
N ILE A 9 20.20 11.57 -12.71
CA ILE A 9 19.25 10.45 -12.78
C ILE A 9 18.09 10.67 -11.80
N LEU A 10 18.36 11.08 -10.56
CA LEU A 10 17.31 11.31 -9.56
C LEU A 10 16.35 12.43 -10.01
N ILE A 11 16.88 13.53 -10.55
CA ILE A 11 16.08 14.63 -11.08
C ILE A 11 15.23 14.13 -12.27
N MET A 12 15.82 13.35 -13.17
CA MET A 12 15.11 12.81 -14.33
C MET A 12 13.98 11.85 -13.92
N VAL A 13 14.21 10.98 -12.93
CA VAL A 13 13.18 10.10 -12.36
C VAL A 13 12.09 10.92 -11.68
N GLY A 14 12.46 11.94 -10.89
CA GLY A 14 11.50 12.84 -10.24
C GLY A 14 10.62 13.57 -11.25
N LEU A 15 11.21 14.08 -12.34
CA LEU A 15 10.47 14.71 -13.43
C LEU A 15 9.54 13.72 -14.13
N LEU A 16 10.00 12.50 -14.40
CA LEU A 16 9.19 11.46 -15.02
C LEU A 16 7.98 11.10 -14.13
N LEU A 17 8.20 10.87 -12.83
CA LEU A 17 7.11 10.62 -11.89
C LEU A 17 6.14 11.81 -11.83
N SER A 18 6.65 13.04 -11.78
CA SER A 18 5.78 14.24 -11.78
C SER A 18 4.91 14.33 -13.03
N ALA A 19 5.45 13.97 -14.20
CA ALA A 19 4.70 13.95 -15.44
C ALA A 19 3.58 12.89 -15.37
N VAL A 20 3.87 11.67 -14.92
CA VAL A 20 2.86 10.62 -14.71
C VAL A 20 1.75 11.11 -13.79
N PHE A 21 2.09 11.72 -12.66
CA PHE A 21 1.10 12.28 -11.73
C PHE A 21 0.22 13.35 -12.38
N ILE A 22 0.79 14.25 -13.18
CA ILE A 22 0.03 15.32 -13.86
C ILE A 22 -0.95 14.72 -14.89
N PHE A 23 -0.55 13.67 -15.62
CA PHE A 23 -1.39 13.05 -16.64
C PHE A 23 -2.44 12.09 -16.07
N GLU A 24 -2.19 11.44 -14.93
CA GLU A 24 -3.12 10.47 -14.32
C GLU A 24 -4.07 11.08 -13.27
N MET A 25 -3.81 12.29 -12.77
CA MET A 25 -4.68 13.00 -11.80
C MET A 25 -5.95 13.61 -12.41
N VAL A 26 -6.64 12.89 -13.29
CA VAL A 26 -8.06 13.15 -13.57
C VAL A 26 -8.84 12.04 -12.89
N PRO A 27 -9.31 12.24 -11.64
CA PRO A 27 -10.10 11.24 -10.96
C PRO A 27 -11.36 10.95 -11.77
N ASP A 28 -11.66 9.68 -12.03
CA ASP A 28 -13.03 9.29 -12.36
C ASP A 28 -13.86 9.44 -11.07
N GLU A 29 -14.34 10.65 -10.83
CA GLU A 29 -15.15 11.00 -9.66
C GLU A 29 -16.33 10.04 -9.53
N GLY A 30 -16.92 9.63 -10.64
CA GLY A 30 -18.04 8.70 -10.67
C GLY A 30 -17.70 7.32 -10.13
N GLN A 31 -16.54 6.77 -10.47
CA GLN A 31 -16.08 5.48 -9.94
C GLN A 31 -15.82 5.54 -8.43
N ALA A 32 -15.09 6.56 -7.98
CA ALA A 32 -14.75 6.70 -6.56
C ALA A 32 -16.01 6.90 -5.69
N LEU A 33 -16.98 7.69 -6.16
CA LEU A 33 -18.27 7.86 -5.50
C LEU A 33 -19.06 6.54 -5.43
N ARG A 34 -19.12 5.77 -6.52
CA ARG A 34 -19.83 4.47 -6.53
C ARG A 34 -19.22 3.47 -5.54
N GLN A 35 -17.90 3.37 -5.47
CA GLN A 35 -17.22 2.47 -4.53
C GLN A 35 -17.50 2.85 -3.07
N LYS A 36 -17.42 4.16 -2.76
CA LYS A 36 -17.75 4.67 -1.43
C LYS A 36 -19.20 4.38 -1.05
N GLU A 37 -20.13 4.65 -1.96
CA GLU A 37 -21.56 4.40 -1.73
C GLU A 37 -21.85 2.91 -1.54
N TYR A 38 -21.19 2.04 -2.31
CA TYR A 38 -21.35 0.60 -2.17
C TYR A 38 -20.93 0.13 -0.77
N VAL A 39 -19.74 0.53 -0.31
CA VAL A 39 -19.24 0.18 1.02
C VAL A 39 -20.14 0.78 2.12
N TYR A 40 -20.62 2.01 1.93
CA TYR A 40 -21.52 2.65 2.89
C TYR A 40 -22.83 1.88 3.06
N ARG A 41 -23.43 1.41 1.95
CA ARG A 41 -24.71 0.68 1.98
C ARG A 41 -24.58 -0.79 2.38
N HIS A 42 -23.51 -1.46 1.96
CA HIS A 42 -23.40 -2.92 2.05
C HIS A 42 -22.30 -3.40 2.99
N GLY A 43 -21.36 -2.55 3.42
CA GLY A 43 -20.17 -2.99 4.18
C GLY A 43 -20.49 -3.76 5.47
N VAL A 44 -21.56 -3.37 6.18
CA VAL A 44 -22.03 -4.09 7.36
C VAL A 44 -22.72 -5.42 6.98
N SER A 45 -23.49 -5.45 5.90
CA SER A 45 -24.19 -6.66 5.45
C SER A 45 -23.24 -7.69 4.84
N ASP A 46 -22.24 -7.24 4.09
CA ASP A 46 -21.30 -8.10 3.38
C ASP A 46 -20.28 -8.72 4.35
N ILE A 47 -19.77 -7.95 5.31
CA ILE A 47 -18.62 -8.33 6.16
C ILE A 47 -19.01 -8.48 7.64
N GLY A 48 -20.14 -7.93 8.08
CA GLY A 48 -20.58 -7.96 9.49
C GLY A 48 -19.88 -6.93 10.39
N ALA A 49 -18.95 -6.14 9.86
CA ALA A 49 -18.23 -5.13 10.61
C ALA A 49 -19.00 -3.80 10.62
N ILE A 50 -19.40 -3.33 11.81
CA ILE A 50 -20.04 -2.01 11.98
C ILE A 50 -19.08 -0.87 11.59
N ASN A 51 -17.77 -1.06 11.83
CA ASN A 51 -16.76 -0.12 11.38
C ASN A 51 -16.47 -0.33 9.89
N LEU A 52 -16.93 0.62 9.06
CA LEU A 52 -16.74 0.58 7.60
C LEU A 52 -15.25 0.58 7.18
N VAL A 53 -14.36 1.17 7.99
CA VAL A 53 -12.92 1.11 7.72
C VAL A 53 -12.40 -0.32 7.91
N ALA A 54 -12.89 -1.02 8.94
CA ALA A 54 -12.55 -2.42 9.16
C ALA A 54 -13.15 -3.33 8.07
N SER A 55 -14.37 -3.06 7.58
CA SER A 55 -14.93 -3.83 6.46
C SER A 55 -14.11 -3.68 5.17
N ILE A 56 -13.44 -2.54 4.98
CA ILE A 56 -12.52 -2.34 3.85
C ILE A 56 -11.28 -3.22 4.01
N TYR A 57 -10.49 -3.05 5.07
CA TYR A 57 -9.19 -3.71 5.17
C TYR A 57 -9.26 -5.19 5.56
N LEU A 58 -10.31 -5.64 6.26
CA LEU A 58 -10.50 -7.06 6.62
C LEU A 58 -11.47 -7.79 5.71
N GLY A 59 -12.30 -7.08 4.95
CA GLY A 59 -13.25 -7.67 4.00
C GLY A 59 -12.76 -7.54 2.57
N TYR A 60 -12.95 -6.36 1.98
CA TYR A 60 -12.69 -6.14 0.55
C TYR A 60 -11.20 -6.13 0.16
N ARG A 61 -10.30 -5.80 1.10
CA ARG A 61 -8.85 -5.66 0.89
C ARG A 61 -8.01 -6.51 1.85
N LEU A 62 -8.54 -7.66 2.26
CA LEU A 62 -7.90 -8.55 3.23
C LEU A 62 -6.45 -8.91 2.86
N PHE A 63 -6.15 -9.12 1.58
CA PHE A 63 -4.81 -9.49 1.13
C PHE A 63 -3.76 -8.40 1.34
N ASP A 64 -4.14 -7.12 1.32
CA ASP A 64 -3.19 -6.03 1.56
C ASP A 64 -2.70 -6.06 3.02
N THR A 65 -3.63 -6.15 3.99
CA THR A 65 -3.29 -6.21 5.42
C THR A 65 -2.67 -7.54 5.85
N LEU A 66 -3.09 -8.66 5.26
CA LEU A 66 -2.40 -9.95 5.47
C LEU A 66 -0.97 -9.89 4.93
N GLY A 67 -0.77 -9.28 3.76
CA GLY A 67 0.55 -9.06 3.18
C GLY A 67 1.46 -8.25 4.10
N GLU A 68 0.97 -7.12 4.64
CA GLU A 68 1.69 -6.33 5.64
C GLU A 68 2.09 -7.18 6.86
N THR A 69 1.16 -7.98 7.37
CA THR A 69 1.42 -8.85 8.54
C THR A 69 2.48 -9.92 8.22
N VAL A 70 2.45 -10.51 7.02
CA VAL A 70 3.47 -11.47 6.57
C VAL A 70 4.84 -10.80 6.44
N VAL A 71 4.91 -9.60 5.86
CA VAL A 71 6.17 -8.84 5.76
C VAL A 71 6.75 -8.55 7.15
N LEU A 72 5.92 -8.12 8.10
CA LEU A 72 6.35 -7.88 9.48
C LEU A 72 6.80 -9.18 10.17
N LEU A 73 6.06 -10.27 9.99
CA LEU A 73 6.42 -11.58 10.53
C LEU A 73 7.77 -12.05 9.99
N LEU A 74 8.00 -11.92 8.67
CA LEU A 74 9.26 -12.29 8.03
C LEU A 74 10.41 -11.40 8.50
N ALA A 75 10.18 -10.09 8.64
CA ALA A 75 11.20 -9.16 9.15
C ALA A 75 11.62 -9.53 10.58
N VAL A 76 10.67 -9.74 11.48
CA VAL A 76 10.95 -10.14 12.88
C VAL A 76 11.62 -11.51 12.93
N SER A 77 11.11 -12.48 12.17
CA SER A 77 11.70 -13.83 12.10
C SER A 77 13.13 -13.79 11.58
N GLY A 78 13.41 -12.98 10.56
CA GLY A 78 14.75 -12.78 10.02
C GLY A 78 15.71 -12.16 11.04
N ILE A 79 15.26 -11.16 11.80
CA ILE A 79 16.05 -10.56 12.90
C ILE A 79 16.35 -11.60 13.98
N VAL A 80 15.34 -12.37 14.41
CA VAL A 80 15.53 -13.43 15.41
C VAL A 80 16.54 -14.45 14.90
N LEU A 81 16.35 -15.00 13.70
CA LEU A 81 17.26 -15.97 13.11
C LEU A 81 18.70 -15.45 13.05
N PHE A 82 18.90 -14.21 12.59
CA PHE A 82 20.22 -13.61 12.46
C PHE A 82 20.88 -13.37 13.84
N THR A 83 20.11 -12.91 14.82
CA THR A 83 20.63 -12.60 16.16
C THR A 83 20.84 -13.83 17.04
N THR A 84 20.05 -14.89 16.88
CA THR A 84 20.21 -16.15 17.63
C THR A 84 21.16 -17.13 16.94
N GLY A 85 21.24 -17.10 15.60
CA GLY A 85 22.11 -17.98 14.81
C GLY A 85 23.59 -17.55 14.77
N GLY A 86 23.91 -16.33 15.19
CA GLY A 86 25.29 -15.78 15.23
C GLY A 86 26.14 -16.23 16.41
N LYS A 87 25.71 -17.24 17.18
CA LYS A 87 26.51 -17.90 18.22
C LYS A 87 26.90 -19.30 17.76
N SER A 88 27.87 -19.38 16.85
CA SER A 88 28.73 -20.55 16.68
C SER A 88 30.13 -20.11 16.30
#